data_AF-A0A8T0K6D8-F1
#
_entry.id   AF-A0A8T0K6D8-F1
#
_cell.length_a   1.000
_cell.length_b   1.000
_cell.length_c   1.000
_cell.angle_alpha   90.00
_cell.angle_beta   90.00
_cell.angle_gamma   90.00
#
_symmetry.space_group_name_H-M   'P 1'
#
loop_
_entity.id
_entity.type
_entity.pdbx_description
1 polymer ?
#
loop_
_entity_poly.entity_id
_entity_poly.type
_entity_poly.pdbx_seq_one_letter_code
_entity_poly.pdbx_strand_id
1 'polypeptide(L)'
;MFPLIYAGDVPNTADGYNSSISRFCYDNSVDKHLVKGKIVLCDRIGSPSDVGVLSGAAGMLVGATDAKDAPTTYALPAAFISLRKFNLVHSYMISSRSDEDNDSQTPFIVSFSSRGPNPITPNTLKPDLAAPGVNILAAWSPVYPISTFRGDKRAVQYNIDSGTSMACPHAAAAAAYVKSFHPNWSPAMIKSALMTTGKVCSASLGYFSI
;
A
#
# COMPACT_ATOMS: atom_id res chain seq x y z
N MET A 1 9.05 26.40 -2.43
CA MET A 1 8.12 25.72 -3.36
C MET A 1 8.97 24.93 -4.34
N PHE A 2 8.74 23.62 -4.48
CA PHE A 2 9.56 22.78 -5.38
C PHE A 2 8.98 22.82 -6.81
N PRO A 3 9.81 22.93 -7.87
CA PRO A 3 9.32 22.85 -9.24
C PRO A 3 8.77 21.46 -9.55
N LEU A 4 7.76 21.39 -10.41
CA LEU A 4 7.24 20.12 -10.94
C LEU A 4 7.96 19.77 -12.25
N ILE A 5 8.15 18.48 -12.53
CA ILE A 5 8.67 18.00 -13.81
C ILE A 5 8.07 16.64 -14.16
N TYR A 6 7.70 16.45 -15.43
CA TYR A 6 7.19 15.17 -15.90
C TYR A 6 8.34 14.24 -16.27
N ALA A 7 8.30 13.00 -15.78
CA ALA A 7 9.37 12.04 -15.96
C ALA A 7 9.58 11.64 -17.43
N GLY A 8 8.51 11.59 -18.22
CA GLY A 8 8.57 11.27 -19.65
C GLY A 8 9.32 12.31 -20.50
N ASP A 9 9.47 13.54 -20.00
CA ASP A 9 10.17 14.64 -20.69
C ASP A 9 11.68 14.66 -20.39
N VAL A 10 12.12 13.88 -19.41
CA VAL A 10 13.52 13.86 -18.95
C VAL A 10 14.09 12.45 -18.92
N PRO A 11 14.05 11.69 -20.04
CA PRO A 11 14.65 10.37 -20.09
C PRO A 11 16.17 10.46 -19.92
N ASN A 12 16.73 9.47 -19.21
CA ASN A 12 18.18 9.27 -19.20
C ASN A 12 18.63 8.68 -20.55
N THR A 13 18.80 9.56 -21.53
CA THR A 13 19.21 9.19 -22.89
C THR A 13 20.64 8.67 -22.96
N ALA A 14 21.50 9.04 -22.01
CA ALA A 14 22.87 8.54 -21.91
C ALA A 14 22.92 7.02 -21.68
N ASP A 15 21.95 6.48 -20.93
CA ASP A 15 21.81 5.03 -20.68
C ASP A 15 20.76 4.37 -21.61
N GLY A 16 20.37 5.03 -22.70
CA GLY A 16 19.48 4.48 -23.73
C GLY A 16 17.99 4.48 -23.39
N TYR A 17 17.58 5.18 -22.32
CA TYR A 17 16.16 5.31 -21.99
C TYR A 17 15.48 6.37 -22.87
N ASN A 18 14.16 6.22 -23.03
CA ASN A 18 13.30 7.15 -23.76
C ASN A 18 12.05 7.51 -22.94
N SER A 19 11.21 8.39 -23.48
CA SER A 19 9.96 8.85 -22.84
C SER A 19 9.01 7.69 -22.48
N SER A 20 9.01 6.62 -23.26
CA SER A 20 8.13 5.46 -23.02
C SER A 20 8.49 4.68 -21.77
N ILE A 21 9.73 4.78 -21.29
CA ILE A 21 10.20 4.09 -20.08
C ILE A 21 10.31 5.07 -18.91
N SER A 22 10.91 6.24 -19.12
CA SER A 22 11.15 7.25 -18.09
C SER A 22 9.87 7.75 -17.41
N ARG A 23 8.72 7.78 -18.13
CA ARG A 23 7.40 8.07 -17.54
C ARG A 23 7.03 7.21 -16.33
N PHE A 24 7.61 6.02 -16.20
CA PHE A 24 7.36 5.10 -15.08
C PHE A 24 8.36 5.25 -13.92
N CYS A 25 9.33 6.17 -14.04
CA CYS A 25 10.32 6.46 -13.00
C CYS A 25 11.13 5.24 -12.53
N TYR A 26 11.28 4.22 -13.39
CA TYR A 26 12.11 3.06 -13.13
C TYR A 26 13.54 3.45 -12.78
N ASP A 27 14.24 2.53 -12.12
CA ASP A 27 15.62 2.75 -11.72
C ASP A 27 16.45 3.24 -12.92
N ASN A 28 17.22 4.30 -12.69
CA ASN A 28 18.06 4.98 -13.67
C ASN A 28 17.40 5.51 -14.96
N SER A 29 16.06 5.42 -15.10
CA SER A 29 15.37 5.77 -16.36
C SER A 29 15.20 7.27 -16.61
N VAL A 30 15.37 8.10 -15.58
CA VAL A 30 15.24 9.57 -15.64
C VAL A 30 16.59 10.26 -15.48
N ASP A 31 16.79 11.38 -16.17
CA ASP A 31 18.01 12.18 -16.04
C ASP A 31 18.07 12.83 -14.64
N LYS A 32 19.06 12.37 -13.87
CA LYS A 32 19.30 12.75 -12.48
C LYS A 32 19.58 14.25 -12.32
N HIS A 33 20.21 14.88 -13.30
CA HIS A 33 20.53 16.30 -13.26
C HIS A 33 19.28 17.17 -13.44
N LEU A 34 18.34 16.73 -14.27
CA LEU A 34 17.13 17.49 -14.57
C LEU A 34 16.06 17.40 -13.48
N VAL A 35 16.04 16.31 -12.71
CA VAL A 35 15.07 16.07 -11.61
C VAL A 35 15.53 16.60 -10.25
N LYS A 36 16.81 16.98 -10.11
CA LYS A 36 17.38 17.44 -8.84
C LYS A 36 16.61 18.63 -8.27
N GLY A 37 16.14 18.51 -7.03
CA GLY A 37 15.38 19.53 -6.31
C GLY A 37 13.94 19.73 -6.79
N LYS A 38 13.40 18.84 -7.62
CA LYS A 38 12.03 18.93 -8.17
C LYS A 38 11.12 17.82 -7.65
N ILE A 39 9.81 18.05 -7.71
CA ILE A 39 8.81 17.00 -7.53
C ILE A 39 8.57 16.37 -8.90
N VAL A 40 8.83 15.07 -9.02
CA VAL A 40 8.71 14.36 -10.30
C VAL A 40 7.34 13.71 -10.42
N LEU A 41 6.70 13.93 -11.56
CA LEU A 41 5.43 13.33 -11.92
C LEU A 41 5.68 12.04 -12.73
N CYS A 42 5.24 10.91 -12.18
CA CYS A 42 5.37 9.58 -12.76
C CYS A 42 3.98 9.03 -13.10
N ASP A 43 3.79 8.43 -14.27
CA ASP A 43 2.49 7.86 -14.68
C ASP A 43 2.06 6.72 -13.76
N ARG A 44 3.03 5.91 -13.34
CA ARG A 44 2.91 4.75 -12.44
C ARG A 44 4.31 4.36 -11.97
N ILE A 45 4.42 3.68 -10.83
CA ILE A 45 5.66 2.99 -10.41
C ILE A 45 5.47 1.47 -10.61
N GLY A 46 6.51 0.79 -11.12
CA GLY A 46 6.56 -0.67 -11.24
C GLY A 46 6.66 -1.36 -9.89
N SER A 47 7.78 -1.17 -9.19
CA SER A 47 8.02 -1.64 -7.82
C SER A 47 8.38 -0.48 -6.89
N PRO A 48 7.99 -0.51 -5.60
CA PRO A 48 8.47 0.48 -4.62
C PRO A 48 10.00 0.53 -4.46
N SER A 49 10.72 -0.51 -4.90
CA SER A 49 12.18 -0.53 -5.01
C SER A 49 12.72 0.29 -6.20
N ASP A 50 11.91 0.49 -7.23
CA ASP A 50 12.34 0.98 -8.55
C ASP A 50 12.07 2.47 -8.66
N VAL A 51 12.76 3.26 -7.84
CA VAL A 51 12.59 4.73 -7.83
C VAL A 51 13.88 5.38 -8.33
N GLY A 52 14.04 5.47 -9.64
CA GLY A 52 15.21 6.13 -10.28
C GLY A 52 15.32 7.63 -9.95
N VAL A 53 14.21 8.21 -9.47
CA VAL A 53 14.04 9.60 -9.02
C VAL A 53 14.80 9.90 -7.71
N LEU A 54 15.29 8.87 -7.00
CA LEU A 54 16.00 9.02 -5.72
C LEU A 54 17.36 9.73 -5.80
N SER A 55 17.78 10.16 -6.99
CA SER A 55 19.02 10.89 -7.24
C SER A 55 18.93 12.40 -6.97
N GLY A 56 18.20 12.80 -5.92
CA GLY A 56 18.12 14.18 -5.46
C GLY A 56 16.85 14.94 -5.83
N ALA A 57 15.79 14.27 -6.30
CA ALA A 57 14.47 14.87 -6.36
C ALA A 57 13.95 15.23 -4.96
N ALA A 58 13.08 16.23 -4.89
CA ALA A 58 12.44 16.67 -3.64
C ALA A 58 11.25 15.80 -3.24
N GLY A 59 10.66 15.07 -4.19
CA GLY A 59 9.54 14.17 -3.97
C GLY A 59 8.97 13.63 -5.28
N MET A 60 7.91 12.86 -5.19
CA MET A 60 7.24 12.30 -6.36
C MET A 60 5.72 12.29 -6.25
N LEU A 61 5.06 12.48 -7.39
CA LEU A 61 3.63 12.28 -7.56
C LEU A 61 3.42 11.15 -8.54
N VAL A 62 2.61 10.17 -8.15
CA VAL A 62 2.42 8.95 -8.92
C VAL A 62 0.97 8.84 -9.36
N GLY A 63 0.75 8.73 -10.67
CA GLY A 63 -0.53 8.36 -11.23
C GLY A 63 -0.96 6.96 -10.76
N ALA A 64 -2.19 6.86 -10.27
CA ALA A 64 -2.80 5.60 -9.87
C ALA A 64 -4.17 5.45 -10.55
N THR A 65 -4.41 4.33 -11.21
CA THR A 65 -5.74 4.01 -11.78
C THR A 65 -6.78 3.93 -10.66
N ASP A 66 -6.36 3.39 -9.52
CA ASP A 66 -7.13 3.26 -8.29
C ASP A 66 -6.23 3.69 -7.12
N ALA A 67 -6.79 4.42 -6.16
CA ALA A 67 -6.07 4.65 -4.91
C ALA A 67 -5.70 3.27 -4.36
N LYS A 68 -4.41 3.02 -4.12
CA LYS A 68 -4.02 1.77 -3.47
C LYS A 68 -4.73 1.74 -2.12
N ASP A 69 -5.60 0.76 -1.95
CA ASP A 69 -6.28 0.45 -0.70
C ASP A 69 -5.30 -0.09 0.37
N ALA A 70 -4.02 -0.17 0.02
CA ALA A 70 -2.88 -0.40 0.91
C ALA A 70 -1.70 0.48 0.50
N PRO A 71 -1.45 1.61 1.18
CA PRO A 71 -0.30 2.45 0.89
C PRO A 71 1.00 1.74 1.29
N THR A 72 2.09 2.12 0.62
CA THR A 72 3.43 1.58 0.87
C THR A 72 4.35 2.72 1.29
N THR A 73 5.31 2.44 2.17
CA THR A 73 6.34 3.41 2.57
C THR A 73 7.39 3.58 1.47
N TYR A 74 7.65 4.83 1.10
CA TYR A 74 8.67 5.21 0.10
C TYR A 74 9.85 5.93 0.76
N ALA A 75 11.03 5.88 0.11
CA ALA A 75 12.25 6.54 0.57
C ALA A 75 12.27 8.07 0.37
N LEU A 76 11.36 8.59 -0.46
CA LEU A 76 11.11 10.02 -0.65
C LEU A 76 9.66 10.37 -0.30
N PRO A 77 9.36 11.65 -0.02
CA PRO A 77 7.99 12.14 0.00
C PRO A 77 7.30 11.77 -1.32
N ALA A 78 6.27 10.93 -1.21
CA ALA A 78 5.54 10.39 -2.34
C ALA A 78 4.04 10.50 -2.07
N ALA A 79 3.28 10.88 -3.08
CA ALA A 79 1.83 10.83 -3.03
C ALA A 79 1.25 10.18 -4.28
N PHE A 80 0.20 9.39 -4.10
CA PHE A 80 -0.55 8.78 -5.19
C PHE A 80 -1.74 9.66 -5.51
N ILE A 81 -1.90 9.95 -6.80
CA ILE A 81 -2.98 10.77 -7.33
C ILE A 81 -3.76 9.95 -8.34
N SER A 82 -5.09 10.02 -8.29
CA SER A 82 -5.92 9.38 -9.31
C SER A 82 -5.53 9.88 -10.69
N LEU A 83 -5.44 8.99 -11.68
CA LEU A 83 -5.17 9.36 -13.08
C LEU A 83 -6.19 10.38 -13.63
N ARG A 84 -7.42 10.40 -13.10
CA ARG A 84 -8.43 11.43 -13.46
C ARG A 84 -8.06 12.82 -12.94
N LYS A 85 -7.38 12.89 -11.79
CA LYS A 85 -6.86 14.13 -11.20
C LYS A 85 -5.45 14.49 -11.70
N PHE A 86 -4.77 13.57 -12.39
CA PHE A 86 -3.41 13.76 -12.91
C PHE A 86 -3.32 14.92 -13.90
N ASN A 87 -4.28 15.06 -14.82
CA ASN A 87 -4.37 16.19 -15.75
C ASN A 87 -4.68 17.54 -15.06
N LEU A 88 -5.15 17.50 -13.80
CA LEU A 88 -5.44 18.70 -13.01
C LEU A 88 -4.23 19.15 -12.18
N VAL A 89 -3.20 18.32 -11.98
CA VAL A 89 -2.03 18.70 -11.17
C VAL A 89 -1.23 19.85 -11.79
N HIS A 90 -1.34 20.07 -13.10
CA HIS A 90 -0.77 21.25 -13.75
C HIS A 90 -1.58 22.54 -13.49
N SER A 91 -2.88 22.45 -13.19
CA SER A 91 -3.76 23.62 -12.95
C SER A 91 -4.08 23.87 -11.46
N TYR A 92 -3.85 22.88 -10.59
CA TYR A 92 -4.36 22.87 -9.21
C TYR A 92 -3.33 23.31 -8.15
N MET A 93 -2.28 24.03 -8.51
CA MET A 93 -1.22 24.43 -7.58
C MET A 93 -1.62 25.53 -6.57
N ILE A 94 -2.92 25.71 -6.28
CA ILE A 94 -3.45 26.63 -5.26
C ILE A 94 -4.80 26.13 -4.69
N SER A 95 -4.78 25.05 -3.92
CA SER A 95 -5.91 24.69 -3.04
C SER A 95 -5.45 23.60 -2.07
N SER A 96 -4.92 24.04 -0.94
CA SER A 96 -4.62 23.16 0.19
C SER A 96 -5.92 22.80 0.89
N ARG A 97 -6.48 21.65 0.54
CA ARG A 97 -7.47 20.97 1.38
C ARG A 97 -6.95 19.58 1.71
N SER A 98 -6.56 19.40 2.96
CA SER A 98 -6.44 18.10 3.58
C SER A 98 -7.85 17.63 3.91
N ASP A 99 -8.48 16.94 2.97
CA ASP A 99 -9.72 16.23 3.27
C ASP A 99 -9.31 14.98 4.05
N GLU A 100 -9.65 14.94 5.34
CA GLU A 100 -9.77 13.68 6.06
C GLU A 100 -10.91 12.92 5.40
N ASP A 101 -10.57 12.02 4.47
CA ASP A 101 -11.55 11.15 3.86
C ASP A 101 -12.02 10.16 4.92
N ASN A 102 -13.19 10.46 5.50
CA ASN A 102 -13.89 9.54 6.36
C ASN A 102 -14.40 8.41 5.48
N ASP A 103 -13.58 7.38 5.28
CA ASP A 103 -13.90 6.21 4.45
C ASP A 103 -15.11 5.47 5.04
N SER A 104 -16.29 5.89 4.60
CA SER A 104 -17.59 5.37 5.00
C SER A 104 -17.83 3.93 4.52
N GLN A 105 -16.83 3.28 3.89
CA GLN A 105 -16.90 1.89 3.43
C GLN A 105 -16.04 0.92 4.26
N THR A 106 -15.44 1.37 5.36
CA THR A 106 -14.73 0.47 6.27
C THR A 106 -15.70 -0.34 7.17
N PRO A 107 -15.46 -1.65 7.41
CA PRO A 107 -14.39 -2.49 6.83
C PRO A 107 -14.78 -3.10 5.47
N PHE A 108 -13.81 -3.12 4.54
CA PHE A 108 -13.87 -3.85 3.27
C PHE A 108 -12.65 -4.78 3.11
N ILE A 109 -12.71 -5.71 2.16
CA ILE A 109 -11.61 -6.63 1.87
C ILE A 109 -10.63 -5.98 0.89
N VAL A 110 -9.40 -5.78 1.34
CA VAL A 110 -8.30 -5.21 0.55
C VAL A 110 -7.95 -6.07 -0.67
N SER A 111 -7.58 -5.41 -1.75
CA SER A 111 -7.34 -5.96 -3.09
C SER A 111 -6.34 -7.11 -3.11
N PHE A 112 -5.26 -7.01 -2.33
CA PHE A 112 -4.20 -8.02 -2.26
C PHE A 112 -4.59 -9.27 -1.46
N SER A 113 -5.69 -9.25 -0.69
CA SER A 113 -6.09 -10.39 0.12
C SER A 113 -6.43 -11.57 -0.78
N SER A 114 -5.75 -12.70 -0.55
CA SER A 114 -6.03 -13.93 -1.31
C SER A 114 -7.48 -14.37 -1.12
N ARG A 115 -8.08 -14.84 -2.21
CA ARG A 115 -9.48 -15.26 -2.28
C ARG A 115 -9.57 -16.78 -2.45
N GLY A 116 -10.66 -17.35 -1.95
CA GLY A 116 -11.05 -18.71 -2.28
C GLY A 116 -11.58 -18.83 -3.72
N PRO A 117 -12.09 -20.01 -4.12
CA PRO A 117 -12.31 -21.19 -3.27
C PRO A 117 -11.02 -21.93 -2.91
N ASN A 118 -11.10 -22.87 -1.97
CA ASN A 118 -9.97 -23.70 -1.57
C ASN A 118 -9.62 -24.69 -2.71
N PRO A 119 -8.39 -24.63 -3.28
CA PRO A 119 -8.03 -25.45 -4.43
C PRO A 119 -7.83 -26.94 -4.08
N ILE A 120 -7.60 -27.28 -2.80
CA ILE A 120 -7.35 -28.65 -2.34
C ILE A 120 -8.66 -29.32 -1.93
N THR A 121 -9.49 -28.61 -1.15
CA THR A 121 -10.79 -29.09 -0.72
C THR A 121 -11.89 -28.10 -1.11
N PRO A 122 -12.41 -28.18 -2.36
CA PRO A 122 -13.35 -27.19 -2.90
C PRO A 122 -14.63 -27.00 -2.06
N ASN A 123 -15.05 -28.05 -1.36
CA ASN A 123 -16.23 -28.02 -0.46
C ASN A 123 -15.96 -27.35 0.90
N THR A 124 -14.73 -26.87 1.15
CA THR A 124 -14.35 -26.15 2.37
C THR A 124 -14.07 -24.69 2.02
N LEU A 125 -14.97 -23.79 2.41
CA LEU A 125 -14.83 -22.36 2.15
C LEU A 125 -13.57 -21.78 2.82
N LYS A 126 -12.89 -20.88 2.09
CA LYS A 126 -11.74 -20.10 2.56
C LYS A 126 -11.78 -18.69 1.95
N PRO A 127 -11.28 -17.65 2.64
CA PRO A 127 -10.77 -17.67 4.03
C PRO A 127 -11.88 -17.89 5.07
N ASP A 128 -11.50 -18.16 6.33
CA ASP A 128 -12.46 -18.44 7.42
C ASP A 128 -13.04 -17.16 8.06
N LEU A 129 -12.22 -16.11 8.23
CA LEU A 129 -12.60 -14.84 8.83
C LEU A 129 -11.66 -13.71 8.36
N ALA A 130 -12.10 -12.47 8.49
CA ALA A 130 -11.30 -11.27 8.22
C ALA A 130 -10.94 -10.56 9.54
N ALA A 131 -9.79 -9.89 9.55
CA ALA A 131 -9.31 -9.08 10.67
C ALA A 131 -8.53 -7.86 10.16
N PRO A 132 -8.32 -6.81 10.99
CA PRO A 132 -7.58 -5.62 10.57
C PRO A 132 -6.15 -5.95 10.11
N GLY A 133 -5.83 -5.62 8.86
CA GLY A 133 -4.53 -5.93 8.25
C GLY A 133 -3.99 -4.85 7.32
N VAL A 134 -4.60 -3.67 7.28
CA VAL A 134 -4.15 -2.54 6.45
C VAL A 134 -3.81 -1.38 7.38
N ASN A 135 -2.70 -0.70 7.11
CA ASN A 135 -2.21 0.43 7.89
C ASN A 135 -2.09 0.16 9.39
N ILE A 136 -1.54 -1.01 9.74
CA ILE A 136 -1.34 -1.40 11.14
C ILE A 136 -0.01 -0.82 11.62
N LEU A 137 -0.07 0.04 12.63
CA LEU A 137 1.10 0.52 13.36
C LEU A 137 1.56 -0.55 14.36
N ALA A 138 2.79 -1.04 14.21
CA ALA A 138 3.37 -2.02 15.12
C ALA A 138 4.86 -1.76 15.35
N ALA A 139 5.43 -2.44 16.35
CA ALA A 139 6.86 -2.36 16.64
C ALA A 139 7.69 -2.83 15.44
N TRP A 140 8.81 -2.16 15.21
CA TRP A 140 9.71 -2.44 14.09
C TRP A 140 11.15 -2.48 14.56
N SER A 141 11.95 -3.34 13.95
CA SER A 141 13.36 -3.45 14.28
C SER A 141 14.11 -2.23 13.73
N PRO A 142 14.90 -1.51 14.56
CA PRO A 142 15.65 -0.34 14.11
C PRO A 142 16.78 -0.68 13.13
N VAL A 143 17.13 -1.96 13.00
CA VAL A 143 18.14 -2.44 12.03
C VAL A 143 17.51 -2.95 10.73
N TYR A 144 16.18 -3.03 10.64
CA TYR A 144 15.49 -3.47 9.44
C TYR A 144 14.99 -2.25 8.64
N PRO A 145 15.21 -2.21 7.31
CA PRO A 145 14.83 -1.06 6.49
C PRO A 145 13.31 -0.84 6.50
N ILE A 146 12.89 0.42 6.51
CA ILE A 146 11.47 0.79 6.57
C ILE A 146 10.79 0.86 5.20
N SER A 147 11.58 0.85 4.13
CA SER A 147 11.11 0.74 2.75
C SER A 147 11.91 -0.34 2.03
N THR A 148 11.37 -0.82 0.91
CA THR A 148 12.07 -1.79 0.05
C THR A 148 13.17 -1.16 -0.80
N PHE A 149 13.42 0.15 -0.66
CA PHE A 149 14.44 0.84 -1.41
C PHE A 149 15.84 0.54 -0.86
N ARG A 150 16.74 0.13 -1.76
CA ARG A 150 18.14 -0.13 -1.43
C ARG A 150 18.87 1.18 -1.15
N GLY A 151 19.22 1.40 0.12
CA GLY A 151 19.95 2.59 0.57
C GLY A 151 19.14 3.51 1.48
N ASP A 152 17.88 3.18 1.76
CA ASP A 152 17.14 3.80 2.84
C ASP A 152 17.77 3.43 4.20
N LYS A 153 18.29 4.44 4.91
CA LYS A 153 18.97 4.28 6.20
C LYS A 153 18.12 4.72 7.38
N ARG A 154 16.84 5.02 7.15
CA ARG A 154 15.92 5.44 8.22
C ARG A 154 15.69 4.26 9.17
N ALA A 155 15.84 4.54 10.47
CA ALA A 155 15.58 3.60 11.54
C ALA A 155 14.42 4.13 12.38
N VAL A 156 13.44 3.27 12.67
CA VAL A 156 12.24 3.59 13.45
C VAL A 156 11.97 2.47 14.44
N GLN A 157 11.32 2.80 15.56
CA GLN A 157 10.87 1.81 16.55
C GLN A 157 9.47 1.27 16.23
N TYR A 158 8.73 1.97 15.37
CA TYR A 158 7.39 1.60 14.93
C TYR A 158 7.25 1.87 13.43
N ASN A 159 6.55 0.99 12.74
CA ASN A 159 6.26 1.11 11.32
C ASN A 159 4.77 0.85 11.06
N ILE A 160 4.26 1.44 9.98
CA ILE A 160 2.91 1.17 9.47
C ILE A 160 3.07 0.21 8.30
N ASP A 161 2.44 -0.95 8.39
CA ASP A 161 2.51 -1.97 7.35
C ASP A 161 1.14 -2.60 7.07
N SER A 162 1.01 -3.26 5.92
CA SER A 162 -0.22 -3.87 5.45
C SER A 162 0.02 -5.30 4.96
N GLY A 163 -0.85 -6.23 5.35
CA GLY A 163 -0.78 -7.61 4.93
C GLY A 163 -1.76 -8.51 5.68
N THR A 164 -2.04 -9.68 5.12
CA THR A 164 -2.70 -10.76 5.88
C THR A 164 -1.83 -11.23 7.05
N SER A 165 -0.51 -11.06 6.93
CA SER A 165 0.46 -11.20 8.03
C SER A 165 0.19 -10.27 9.21
N MET A 166 -0.42 -9.09 8.99
CA MET A 166 -0.83 -8.14 10.03
C MET A 166 -2.24 -8.44 10.55
N ALA A 167 -3.11 -9.02 9.73
CA ALA A 167 -4.41 -9.55 10.16
C ALA A 167 -4.31 -10.79 11.06
N CYS A 168 -3.36 -11.68 10.76
CA CYS A 168 -3.12 -12.92 11.51
C CYS A 168 -2.94 -12.70 13.04
N PRO A 169 -2.05 -11.82 13.53
CA PRO A 169 -1.88 -11.60 14.96
C PRO A 169 -3.14 -11.04 15.64
N HIS A 170 -3.98 -10.26 14.95
CA HIS A 170 -5.27 -9.82 15.50
C HIS A 170 -6.22 -10.99 15.72
N ALA A 171 -6.35 -11.89 14.75
CA ALA A 171 -7.16 -13.10 14.88
C ALA A 171 -6.61 -14.05 15.96
N ALA A 172 -5.28 -14.19 16.04
CA ALA A 172 -4.62 -14.99 17.06
C ALA A 172 -4.85 -14.42 18.48
N ALA A 173 -4.78 -13.09 18.64
CA ALA A 173 -5.07 -12.43 19.91
C ALA A 173 -6.52 -12.64 20.33
N ALA A 174 -7.48 -12.51 19.41
CA ALA A 174 -8.90 -12.81 19.69
C ALA A 174 -9.10 -14.27 20.12
N ALA A 175 -8.45 -15.22 19.43
CA ALA A 175 -8.50 -16.64 19.80
C ALA A 175 -7.90 -16.91 21.19
N ALA A 176 -6.76 -16.30 21.51
CA ALA A 176 -6.10 -16.40 22.81
C ALA A 176 -6.97 -15.79 23.93
N TYR A 177 -7.61 -14.65 23.66
CA TYR A 177 -8.55 -14.02 24.58
C TYR A 177 -9.72 -14.95 24.90
N VAL A 178 -10.37 -15.52 23.88
CA VAL A 178 -11.44 -16.53 24.07
C VAL A 178 -10.93 -17.74 24.86
N LYS A 179 -9.73 -18.24 24.54
CA LYS A 179 -9.11 -19.37 25.27
C LYS A 179 -8.89 -19.06 26.75
N SER A 180 -8.57 -17.82 27.11
CA SER A 180 -8.33 -17.43 28.51
C SER A 180 -9.58 -17.57 29.40
N PHE A 181 -10.78 -17.34 28.83
CA PHE A 181 -12.06 -17.54 29.50
C PHE A 181 -12.63 -18.95 29.31
N HIS A 182 -12.15 -19.68 28.30
CA HIS A 182 -12.55 -21.06 28.01
C HIS A 182 -11.34 -22.00 27.88
N PRO A 183 -10.57 -22.27 28.97
CA PRO A 183 -9.30 -23.01 28.89
C PRO A 183 -9.43 -24.44 28.36
N ASN A 184 -10.61 -25.05 28.46
CA ASN A 184 -10.86 -26.43 28.00
C ASN A 184 -11.40 -26.50 26.57
N TRP A 185 -11.71 -25.38 25.92
CA TRP A 185 -12.20 -25.39 24.53
C TRP A 185 -11.13 -25.87 23.56
N SER A 186 -11.54 -26.69 22.60
CA SER A 186 -10.67 -27.14 21.51
C SER A 186 -10.40 -25.99 20.51
N PRO A 187 -9.35 -26.09 19.69
CA PRO A 187 -9.10 -25.11 18.62
C PRO A 187 -10.29 -24.95 17.67
N ALA A 188 -11.02 -26.04 17.38
CA ALA A 188 -12.21 -26.01 16.53
C ALA A 188 -13.37 -25.23 17.17
N MET A 189 -13.57 -25.36 18.49
CA MET A 189 -14.59 -24.60 19.22
C MET A 189 -14.28 -23.10 19.20
N ILE A 190 -13.02 -22.72 19.42
CA ILE A 190 -12.59 -21.31 19.40
C ILE A 190 -12.75 -20.73 18.00
N LYS A 191 -12.30 -21.46 16.96
CA LYS A 191 -12.50 -21.07 15.57
C LYS A 191 -13.99 -20.87 15.26
N SER A 192 -14.82 -21.83 15.67
CA SER A 192 -16.28 -21.76 15.45
C SER A 192 -16.87 -20.52 16.12
N ALA A 193 -16.54 -20.25 17.38
CA ALA A 193 -17.02 -19.08 18.09
C ALA A 193 -16.64 -17.76 17.40
N LEU A 194 -15.38 -17.64 16.93
CA LEU A 194 -14.94 -16.44 16.20
C LEU A 194 -15.66 -16.27 14.85
N MET A 195 -15.88 -17.36 14.12
CA MET A 195 -16.56 -17.31 12.82
C MET A 195 -18.04 -16.97 12.95
N THR A 196 -18.75 -17.57 13.92
CA THR A 196 -20.21 -17.40 14.05
C THR A 196 -20.63 -16.10 14.74
N THR A 197 -19.68 -15.39 15.36
CA THR A 197 -19.93 -14.09 16.03
C THR A 197 -19.30 -12.90 15.30
N GLY A 198 -18.56 -13.15 14.21
CA GLY A 198 -18.00 -12.11 13.36
C GLY A 198 -19.09 -11.27 12.66
N LYS A 199 -18.79 -10.00 12.39
CA LYS A 199 -19.67 -9.13 11.59
C LYS A 199 -19.44 -9.37 10.10
N VAL A 200 -20.52 -9.32 9.32
CA VAL A 200 -20.45 -9.37 7.86
C VAL A 200 -19.75 -8.10 7.35
N CYS A 201 -18.74 -8.27 6.50
CA CYS A 201 -18.07 -7.14 5.83
C CYS A 201 -18.94 -6.65 4.67
N SER A 202 -18.97 -5.34 4.41
CA SER A 202 -19.76 -4.77 3.32
C SER A 202 -19.32 -5.31 1.96
N ALA A 203 -20.29 -5.71 1.15
CA ALA A 203 -20.07 -6.25 -0.20
C ALA A 203 -19.84 -5.15 -1.27
N SER A 204 -19.59 -3.89 -0.88
CA SER A 204 -19.67 -2.72 -1.78
C SER A 204 -18.67 -2.72 -2.94
N LEU A 205 -17.68 -3.61 -2.94
CA LEU A 205 -16.83 -3.92 -4.11
C LEU A 205 -17.25 -5.25 -4.76
N GLY A 206 -18.50 -5.30 -5.24
CA GLY A 206 -18.97 -6.09 -6.39
C GLY A 206 -18.80 -7.62 -6.42
N TYR A 207 -18.25 -8.27 -5.38
CA TYR A 207 -17.89 -9.69 -5.47
C TYR A 207 -17.96 -10.48 -4.15
N PHE A 208 -18.87 -10.18 -3.21
CA PHE A 208 -19.16 -11.15 -2.15
C PHE A 208 -20.62 -11.13 -1.67
N SER A 209 -21.23 -12.32 -1.70
CA SER A 209 -22.27 -12.72 -0.76
C SER A 209 -21.63 -13.65 0.26
N ILE A 210 -21.99 -13.48 1.54
CA ILE A 210 -22.08 -14.58 2.51
C ILE A 210 -23.56 -14.72 2.82
#